data_AF-A0A7J3VNB0-F1
#
_entry.id   AF-A0A7J3VNB0-F1
#
_cell.length_a   1.000
_cell.length_b   1.000
_cell.length_c   1.000
_cell.angle_alpha   90.00
_cell.angle_beta   90.00
_cell.angle_gamma   90.00
#
_symmetry.space_group_name_H-M   'P 1'
#
loop_
_entity.id
_entity.type
_entity.pdbx_description
1 polymer ?
#
loop_
_entity_poly.entity_id
_entity_poly.type
_entity_poly.pdbx_seq_one_letter_code
_entity_poly.pdbx_strand_id
1 'polypeptide(L)'
;MVYSRYMVRLVNHGYRPEDSRMLLKNASRVCIDAGLEGVEVRDVRVASKHIELDVSVEQSMLNKLLIEMERIAPTLGYTKIDEKSMSKDERILHARDLFNAERYWEAHEVLEGAWKDSKGDEKELIQGIILVCAALVHAQKAEYDVCISILARALDKLKNKPCRYHGLDIEGMVKRMMVALDSKDARTMLEYRL
;
A
#
# COMPACT_ATOMS: atom_id res chain seq x y z
N MET A 1 -8.88 2.70 -26.86
CA MET A 1 -8.84 1.59 -25.88
C MET A 1 -8.83 2.20 -24.49
N VAL A 2 -9.69 1.74 -23.58
CA VAL A 2 -9.78 2.29 -22.21
C VAL A 2 -8.98 1.38 -21.28
N TYR A 3 -7.84 1.87 -20.80
CA TYR A 3 -7.03 1.17 -19.82
C TYR A 3 -7.52 1.50 -18.42
N SER A 4 -7.76 0.48 -17.61
CA SER A 4 -8.07 0.64 -16.18
C SER A 4 -6.84 0.27 -15.35
N ARG A 5 -6.74 0.84 -14.15
CA ARG A 5 -5.70 0.48 -13.17
C ARG A 5 -6.25 -0.58 -12.22
N TYR A 6 -5.49 -1.63 -11.99
CA TYR A 6 -5.82 -2.70 -11.08
C TYR A 6 -4.66 -2.94 -10.12
N MET A 7 -4.99 -3.27 -8.87
CA MET A 7 -4.07 -3.87 -7.92
C MET A 7 -4.25 -5.38 -7.98
N VAL A 8 -3.36 -6.09 -8.68
CA VAL A 8 -3.36 -7.55 -8.72
C VAL A 8 -2.56 -8.07 -7.54
N ARG A 9 -3.04 -9.13 -6.87
CA ARG A 9 -2.38 -9.74 -5.72
C ARG A 9 -2.04 -11.18 -6.00
N LEU A 10 -0.79 -11.53 -5.74
CA LEU A 10 -0.30 -12.90 -5.78
C LEU A 10 0.03 -13.37 -4.37
N VAL A 11 0.01 -14.68 -4.13
CA VAL A 11 0.46 -15.27 -2.87
C VAL A 11 1.95 -14.98 -2.67
N ASN A 12 2.36 -14.58 -1.46
CA ASN A 12 3.77 -14.52 -1.13
C ASN A 12 4.22 -15.81 -0.42
N HIS A 13 5.11 -16.57 -1.04
CA HIS A 13 5.70 -17.80 -0.49
C HIS A 13 7.12 -17.64 0.04
N GLY A 14 7.63 -16.41 0.16
CA GLY A 14 8.96 -16.15 0.73
C GLY A 14 9.73 -14.98 0.13
N TYR A 15 9.14 -14.24 -0.81
CA TYR A 15 9.70 -13.00 -1.30
C TYR A 15 9.75 -11.96 -0.19
N ARG A 16 10.76 -11.10 -0.26
CA ARG A 16 10.98 -10.00 0.67
C ARG A 16 10.90 -8.66 -0.08
N PRO A 17 10.75 -7.52 0.62
CA PRO A 17 10.77 -6.21 -0.02
C PRO A 17 11.94 -5.97 -0.98
N GLU A 18 13.10 -6.57 -0.71
CA GLU A 18 14.29 -6.51 -1.55
C GLU A 18 14.08 -7.12 -2.95
N ASP A 19 13.14 -8.05 -3.08
CA ASP A 19 12.80 -8.72 -4.33
C ASP A 19 11.88 -7.86 -5.23
N SER A 20 11.31 -6.77 -4.71
CA SER A 20 10.33 -5.92 -5.42
C SER A 20 10.78 -5.54 -6.83
N ARG A 21 12.03 -5.05 -6.99
CA ARG A 21 12.55 -4.64 -8.30
C ARG A 21 12.75 -5.80 -9.27
N MET A 22 13.15 -6.96 -8.76
CA MET A 22 13.27 -8.17 -9.58
C MET A 22 11.89 -8.63 -10.02
N LEU A 23 10.92 -8.69 -9.10
CA LEU A 23 9.54 -9.08 -9.38
C LEU A 23 8.88 -8.15 -10.40
N LEU A 24 9.11 -6.83 -10.31
CA LEU A 24 8.66 -5.87 -11.31
C LEU A 24 9.18 -6.23 -12.71
N LYS A 25 10.49 -6.45 -12.84
CA LYS A 25 11.09 -6.85 -14.13
C LYS A 25 10.54 -8.18 -14.64
N ASN A 26 10.34 -9.15 -13.75
CA ASN A 26 9.79 -10.46 -14.09
C ASN A 26 8.34 -10.35 -14.55
N ALA A 27 7.50 -9.58 -13.86
CA ALA A 27 6.12 -9.33 -14.24
C ALA A 27 6.01 -8.62 -15.59
N SER A 28 6.83 -7.60 -15.84
CA SER A 28 6.90 -6.96 -17.16
C SER A 28 7.33 -7.96 -18.25
N ARG A 29 8.31 -8.84 -17.97
CA ARG A 29 8.75 -9.88 -18.91
C ARG A 29 7.63 -10.88 -19.21
N VAL A 30 6.89 -11.33 -18.21
CA VAL A 30 5.73 -12.22 -18.37
C VAL A 30 4.70 -11.59 -19.32
N CYS A 31 4.39 -10.31 -19.17
CA CYS A 31 3.48 -9.61 -20.07
C CYS A 31 3.98 -9.60 -21.52
N ILE A 32 5.28 -9.35 -21.73
CA ILE A 32 5.91 -9.34 -23.06
C ILE A 32 5.84 -10.74 -23.70
N ASP A 33 6.27 -11.76 -22.96
CA ASP A 33 6.34 -13.13 -23.47
C ASP A 33 4.95 -13.70 -23.80
N ALA A 34 3.91 -13.24 -23.10
CA ALA A 34 2.52 -13.63 -23.34
C ALA A 34 1.82 -12.81 -24.44
N GLY A 35 2.50 -11.83 -25.04
CA GLY A 35 1.92 -10.94 -26.05
C GLY A 35 0.79 -10.05 -25.50
N LEU A 36 0.92 -9.60 -24.24
CA LEU A 36 -0.03 -8.67 -23.61
C LEU A 36 0.34 -7.23 -23.95
N GLU A 37 0.14 -6.86 -25.22
CA GLU A 37 0.44 -5.52 -25.72
C GLU A 37 -0.34 -4.44 -24.95
N GLY A 38 0.32 -3.34 -24.61
CA GLY A 38 -0.29 -2.22 -23.87
C GLY A 38 -0.47 -2.47 -22.37
N VAL A 39 -0.15 -3.65 -21.84
CA VAL A 39 -0.12 -3.88 -20.39
C VAL A 39 1.13 -3.24 -19.78
N GLU A 40 0.92 -2.44 -18.74
CA GLU A 40 1.98 -1.80 -17.97
C GLU A 40 1.94 -2.32 -16.54
N VAL A 41 3.04 -2.93 -16.07
CA VAL A 41 3.26 -3.18 -14.63
C VAL A 41 4.05 -2.00 -14.10
N ARG A 42 3.42 -1.14 -13.31
CA ARG A 42 3.96 0.15 -12.86
C ARG A 42 4.85 0.04 -11.65
N ASP A 43 4.44 -0.79 -10.70
CA ASP A 43 5.10 -0.94 -9.41
C ASP A 43 4.77 -2.30 -8.83
N VAL A 44 5.67 -2.77 -7.95
CA VAL A 44 5.51 -4.02 -7.21
C VAL A 44 5.85 -3.80 -5.76
N ARG A 45 4.95 -4.21 -4.86
CA ARG A 45 5.14 -4.14 -3.41
C ARG A 45 5.07 -5.53 -2.81
N VAL A 46 5.97 -5.85 -1.88
CA VAL A 46 6.01 -7.16 -1.24
C VAL A 46 5.59 -7.02 0.22
N ALA A 47 4.43 -7.57 0.55
CA ALA A 47 3.91 -7.70 1.91
C ALA A 47 4.23 -9.09 2.47
N SER A 48 4.01 -9.30 3.77
CA SER A 48 4.30 -10.59 4.41
C SER A 48 3.52 -11.77 3.80
N LYS A 49 2.28 -11.56 3.36
CA LYS A 49 1.38 -12.62 2.86
C LYS A 49 1.08 -12.56 1.36
N HIS A 50 1.40 -11.45 0.70
CA HIS A 50 1.06 -11.23 -0.70
C HIS A 50 2.04 -10.30 -1.41
N ILE A 51 2.08 -10.40 -2.72
CA ILE A 51 2.76 -9.48 -3.62
C ILE A 51 1.68 -8.63 -4.30
N GLU A 52 1.82 -7.32 -4.28
CA GLU A 52 0.93 -6.41 -5.02
C GLU A 52 1.59 -5.94 -6.30
N LEU A 53 0.90 -6.11 -7.42
CA LEU A 53 1.26 -5.62 -8.73
C LEU A 53 0.31 -4.49 -9.11
N ASP A 54 0.86 -3.30 -9.32
CA ASP A 54 0.13 -2.17 -9.88
C ASP A 54 0.13 -2.25 -11.39
N VAL A 55 -1.02 -2.55 -11.99
CA VAL A 55 -1.09 -2.81 -13.42
C VAL A 55 -2.08 -1.89 -14.11
N SER A 56 -1.74 -1.42 -15.31
CA SER A 56 -2.74 -1.00 -16.28
C SER A 56 -2.91 -2.00 -17.38
N VAL A 57 -4.17 -2.32 -17.63
CA VAL A 57 -4.57 -3.30 -18.63
C VAL A 57 -5.95 -2.94 -19.13
N GLU A 58 -6.22 -3.27 -20.40
CA GLU A 58 -7.58 -3.25 -20.91
C GLU A 58 -8.40 -4.35 -20.22
N GLN A 59 -9.63 -4.05 -19.84
CA GLN A 59 -10.47 -5.00 -19.09
C GLN A 59 -10.64 -6.36 -19.81
N SER A 60 -10.67 -6.38 -21.13
CA SER A 60 -10.75 -7.59 -21.96
C SER A 60 -9.54 -8.53 -21.78
N MET A 61 -8.37 -7.98 -21.44
CA MET A 61 -7.13 -8.72 -21.24
C MET A 61 -6.88 -9.12 -19.78
N LEU A 62 -7.69 -8.64 -18.83
CA LEU A 62 -7.45 -8.87 -17.40
C LEU A 62 -7.39 -10.37 -17.05
N ASN A 63 -8.32 -11.18 -17.54
CA ASN A 63 -8.30 -12.62 -17.26
C ASN A 63 -7.03 -13.30 -17.80
N LYS A 64 -6.59 -12.93 -19.01
CA LYS A 64 -5.35 -13.45 -19.58
C LYS A 64 -4.14 -13.01 -18.73
N LEU A 65 -4.09 -11.74 -18.31
CA LEU A 65 -3.05 -11.24 -17.40
C LEU A 65 -2.99 -12.05 -16.11
N LEU A 66 -4.12 -12.32 -15.46
CA LEU A 66 -4.17 -13.06 -14.19
C LEU A 66 -3.63 -14.49 -14.34
N ILE A 67 -3.96 -15.18 -15.44
CA ILE A 67 -3.42 -16.52 -15.75
C ILE A 67 -1.91 -16.45 -15.94
N GLU A 68 -1.42 -15.49 -16.71
CA GLU A 68 0.03 -15.35 -16.97
C GLU A 68 0.81 -14.99 -15.71
N MET A 69 0.24 -14.22 -14.79
CA MET A 69 0.87 -13.89 -13.51
C MET A 69 1.06 -15.11 -12.59
N GLU A 70 0.32 -16.21 -12.80
CA GLU A 70 0.53 -17.46 -12.06
C GLU A 70 1.92 -18.08 -12.30
N ARG A 71 2.62 -17.66 -13.37
CA ARG A 71 4.02 -18.02 -13.63
C ARG A 71 4.98 -17.45 -12.58
N ILE A 72 4.57 -16.42 -11.84
CA ILE A 72 5.33 -15.83 -10.72
C ILE A 72 4.90 -16.46 -9.41
N ALA A 73 3.60 -16.40 -9.11
CA ALA A 73 2.99 -16.98 -7.93
C ALA A 73 1.47 -17.08 -8.11
N PRO A 74 0.77 -17.97 -7.38
CA PRO A 74 -0.69 -18.11 -7.50
C PRO A 74 -1.42 -16.79 -7.28
N THR A 75 -2.43 -16.51 -8.10
CA THR A 75 -3.25 -15.30 -7.99
C THR A 75 -4.19 -15.40 -6.80
N LEU A 76 -4.15 -14.40 -5.89
CA LEU A 76 -5.11 -14.24 -4.79
C LEU A 76 -6.37 -13.48 -5.23
N GLY A 77 -6.22 -12.57 -6.18
CA GLY A 77 -7.31 -11.76 -6.71
C GLY A 77 -6.82 -10.40 -7.17
N TYR A 78 -7.76 -9.49 -7.42
CA TYR A 78 -7.43 -8.13 -7.82
C TYR A 78 -8.44 -7.12 -7.26
N THR A 79 -8.08 -5.85 -7.29
CA THR A 79 -8.99 -4.74 -7.01
C THR A 79 -8.86 -3.73 -8.13
N LYS A 80 -9.99 -3.34 -8.75
CA LYS A 80 -9.99 -2.21 -9.68
C LYS A 80 -9.81 -0.92 -8.87
N ILE A 81 -8.89 -0.08 -9.30
CA ILE A 81 -8.68 1.22 -8.66
C ILE A 81 -9.65 2.21 -9.30
N ASP A 82 -10.71 2.52 -8.57
CA ASP A 82 -11.73 3.49 -8.92
C ASP A 82 -12.12 4.34 -7.71
N GLU A 83 -12.67 5.53 -7.98
CA GLU A 83 -13.22 6.38 -6.92
C GLU A 83 -14.58 5.81 -6.51
N LYS A 84 -14.60 5.08 -5.39
CA LYS A 84 -15.85 4.66 -4.76
C LYS A 84 -16.47 5.83 -3.98
N SER A 85 -17.78 5.98 -4.11
CA SER A 85 -18.56 6.85 -3.23
C SER A 85 -18.64 6.20 -1.85
N MET A 86 -17.90 6.74 -0.89
CA MET A 86 -17.86 6.32 0.51
C MET A 86 -17.86 7.57 1.37
N SER A 87 -18.59 7.54 2.48
CA SER A 87 -18.51 8.57 3.52
C SER A 87 -17.12 8.59 4.15
N LYS A 88 -16.78 9.71 4.81
CA LYS A 88 -15.48 9.87 5.50
C LYS A 88 -15.22 8.74 6.51
N ASP A 89 -16.21 8.40 7.33
CA ASP A 89 -16.09 7.40 8.39
C ASP A 89 -15.87 5.99 7.81
N GLU A 90 -16.58 5.65 6.73
CA GLU A 90 -16.39 4.39 6.01
C GLU A 90 -14.99 4.30 5.39
N ARG A 91 -14.45 5.41 4.85
CA ARG A 91 -13.08 5.47 4.35
C ARG A 91 -12.06 5.19 5.45
N ILE A 92 -12.24 5.78 6.63
CA ILE A 92 -11.32 5.59 7.76
C ILE A 92 -11.31 4.13 8.24
N LEU A 93 -12.50 3.52 8.41
CA LEU A 93 -12.61 2.12 8.80
C LEU A 93 -12.05 1.17 7.72
N HIS A 94 -12.34 1.45 6.44
CA HIS A 94 -11.82 0.66 5.34
C HIS A 94 -10.28 0.75 5.24
N ALA A 95 -9.72 1.95 5.42
CA ALA A 95 -8.28 2.15 5.44
C ALA A 95 -7.60 1.40 6.58
N ARG A 96 -8.22 1.29 7.76
CA ARG A 96 -7.72 0.43 8.85
C ARG A 96 -7.61 -1.02 8.39
N ASP A 97 -8.67 -1.56 7.80
CA ASP A 97 -8.70 -2.96 7.38
C ASP A 97 -7.66 -3.23 6.28
N LEU A 98 -7.48 -2.29 5.35
CA LEU A 98 -6.43 -2.33 4.33
C LEU A 98 -5.03 -2.27 4.95
N PHE A 99 -4.80 -1.36 5.90
CA PHE A 99 -3.53 -1.23 6.60
C PHE A 99 -3.18 -2.51 7.36
N ASN A 100 -4.16 -3.10 8.05
CA ASN A 100 -4.01 -4.36 8.79
C ASN A 100 -3.77 -5.55 7.86
N ALA A 101 -4.19 -5.45 6.61
CA ALA A 101 -3.87 -6.40 5.55
C ALA A 101 -2.57 -6.06 4.80
N GLU A 102 -1.77 -5.08 5.26
CA GLU A 102 -0.53 -4.60 4.59
C GLU A 102 -0.77 -4.07 3.16
N ARG A 103 -1.99 -3.62 2.88
CA ARG A 103 -2.38 -2.97 1.62
C ARG A 103 -2.20 -1.45 1.76
N TYR A 104 -0.98 -1.03 2.12
CA TYR A 104 -0.70 0.33 2.55
C TYR A 104 -0.94 1.37 1.44
N TRP A 105 -0.70 1.02 0.18
CA TRP A 105 -0.96 1.92 -0.94
C TRP A 105 -2.46 2.21 -1.10
N GLU A 106 -3.33 1.21 -1.00
CA GLU A 106 -4.78 1.47 -1.06
C GLU A 106 -5.29 2.15 0.21
N ALA A 107 -4.74 1.83 1.38
CA ALA A 107 -5.06 2.54 2.61
C ALA A 107 -4.75 4.05 2.47
N HIS A 108 -3.61 4.38 1.86
CA HIS A 108 -3.25 5.74 1.49
C HIS A 108 -4.31 6.38 0.57
N GLU A 109 -4.66 5.74 -0.56
CA GLU A 109 -5.63 6.30 -1.51
C GLU A 109 -7.02 6.51 -0.88
N VAL A 110 -7.47 5.59 -0.04
CA VAL A 110 -8.76 5.68 0.64
C VAL A 110 -8.76 6.84 1.65
N LEU A 111 -7.67 7.00 2.43
CA LEU A 111 -7.52 8.09 3.39
C LEU A 111 -7.38 9.46 2.72
N GLU A 112 -6.77 9.55 1.53
CA GLU A 112 -6.70 10.80 0.75
C GLU A 112 -8.09 11.38 0.50
N GLY A 113 -9.10 10.54 0.23
CA GLY A 113 -10.47 11.01 0.14
C GLY A 113 -11.05 11.51 1.46
N ALA A 114 -10.81 10.79 2.57
CA ALA A 114 -11.25 11.25 3.89
C ALA A 114 -10.57 12.57 4.30
N TRP A 115 -9.31 12.75 3.91
CA TRP A 115 -8.52 13.95 4.14
C TRP A 115 -9.05 15.17 3.39
N LYS A 116 -9.51 14.99 2.14
CA LYS A 116 -10.16 16.05 1.34
C LYS A 116 -11.42 16.57 2.04
N ASP A 117 -12.17 15.69 2.68
CA ASP A 117 -13.42 16.01 3.39
C ASP A 117 -13.22 16.51 4.84
N SER A 118 -11.98 16.55 5.33
CA SER A 118 -11.64 16.93 6.70
C SER A 118 -11.12 18.37 6.82
N LYS A 119 -11.17 18.93 8.04
CA LYS A 119 -10.68 20.29 8.35
C LYS A 119 -9.95 20.32 9.70
N GLY A 120 -9.16 21.38 9.93
CA GLY A 120 -8.49 21.63 11.22
C GLY A 120 -7.64 20.46 11.70
N ASP A 121 -7.71 20.17 13.00
CA ASP A 121 -6.92 19.13 13.65
C ASP A 121 -7.11 17.74 13.08
N GLU A 122 -8.33 17.40 12.67
CA GLU A 122 -8.64 16.11 12.05
C GLU A 122 -7.93 15.95 10.71
N LYS A 123 -7.88 17.01 9.91
CA LYS A 123 -7.17 16.99 8.62
C LYS A 123 -5.68 16.71 8.81
N GLU A 124 -5.05 17.31 9.82
CA GLU A 124 -3.65 17.04 10.13
C GLU A 124 -3.42 15.62 10.66
N LEU A 125 -4.34 15.11 11.48
CA LEU A 125 -4.32 13.75 11.99
C LEU A 125 -4.36 12.74 10.84
N ILE A 126 -5.35 12.85 9.95
CA ILE A 126 -5.47 11.96 8.78
C ILE A 126 -4.22 12.08 7.90
N GLN A 127 -3.70 13.30 7.70
CA GLN A 127 -2.46 13.49 6.94
C GLN A 127 -1.27 12.77 7.58
N GLY A 128 -1.18 12.74 8.92
CA GLY A 128 -0.18 11.95 9.63
C GLY A 128 -0.29 10.46 9.31
N ILE A 129 -1.49 9.90 9.33
CA ILE A 129 -1.75 8.48 9.01
C ILE A 129 -1.43 8.18 7.54
N ILE A 130 -1.79 9.09 6.62
CA ILE A 130 -1.44 8.99 5.20
C ILE A 130 0.08 8.91 5.01
N LEU A 131 0.86 9.74 5.73
CA LEU A 131 2.32 9.67 5.69
C LEU A 131 2.85 8.34 6.21
N VAL A 132 2.24 7.76 7.26
CA VAL A 132 2.63 6.41 7.71
C VAL A 132 2.36 5.37 6.62
N CYS A 133 1.20 5.40 5.97
CA CYS A 133 0.90 4.50 4.85
C CYS A 133 1.93 4.66 3.72
N ALA A 134 2.25 5.91 3.33
CA ALA A 134 3.24 6.20 2.31
C ALA A 134 4.64 5.68 2.70
N ALA A 135 5.05 5.86 3.96
CA ALA A 135 6.32 5.32 4.44
C ALA A 135 6.39 3.79 4.31
N LEU A 136 5.31 3.09 4.63
CA LEU A 136 5.27 1.63 4.57
C LEU A 136 5.20 1.10 3.13
N VAL A 137 4.61 1.85 2.20
CA VAL A 137 4.73 1.56 0.76
C VAL A 137 6.20 1.54 0.31
N HIS A 138 7.03 2.48 0.81
CA HIS A 138 8.46 2.47 0.53
C HIS A 138 9.18 1.29 1.22
N ALA A 139 8.79 0.95 2.45
CA ALA A 139 9.32 -0.22 3.14
C ALA A 139 9.04 -1.54 2.39
N GLN A 140 7.87 -1.68 1.75
CA GLN A 140 7.51 -2.84 0.91
C GLN A 140 8.32 -2.97 -0.39
N LYS A 141 9.18 -1.99 -0.68
CA LYS A 141 10.09 -1.96 -1.84
C LYS A 141 11.57 -1.93 -1.43
N ALA A 142 11.85 -2.18 -0.15
CA ALA A 142 13.16 -2.02 0.47
C ALA A 142 13.76 -0.61 0.36
N GLU A 143 12.92 0.42 0.24
CA GLU A 143 13.33 1.83 0.24
C GLU A 143 13.32 2.37 1.68
N TYR A 144 14.11 1.72 2.56
CA TYR A 144 14.04 1.92 4.00
C TYR A 144 14.44 3.33 4.46
N ASP A 145 15.45 3.94 3.84
CA ASP A 145 15.85 5.31 4.16
C ASP A 145 14.74 6.32 3.85
N VAL A 146 14.02 6.09 2.75
CA VAL A 146 12.86 6.91 2.36
C VAL A 146 11.71 6.70 3.36
N CYS A 147 11.47 5.44 3.76
CA CYS A 147 10.50 5.12 4.81
C CYS A 147 10.80 5.88 6.11
N ILE A 148 12.01 5.79 6.64
CA ILE A 148 12.43 6.48 7.88
C ILE A 148 12.26 8.01 7.76
N SER A 149 12.64 8.59 6.63
CA SER A 149 12.46 10.02 6.37
C SER A 149 10.98 10.46 6.36
N ILE A 150 10.09 9.65 5.79
CA ILE A 150 8.65 9.91 5.81
C ILE A 150 8.06 9.72 7.22
N LEU A 151 8.48 8.67 7.95
CA LEU A 151 8.01 8.41 9.32
C LEU A 151 8.35 9.55 10.28
N ALA A 152 9.51 10.18 10.14
CA ALA A 152 9.87 11.35 10.94
C ALA A 152 8.86 12.50 10.76
N ARG A 153 8.47 12.77 9.51
CA ARG A 153 7.44 13.79 9.19
C ARG A 153 6.05 13.39 9.67
N ALA A 154 5.72 12.10 9.64
CA ALA A 154 4.47 11.59 10.19
C ALA A 154 4.43 11.76 11.71
N LEU A 155 5.54 11.50 12.41
CA LEU A 155 5.62 11.62 13.87
C LEU A 155 5.35 13.05 14.32
N ASP A 156 5.92 14.04 13.63
CA ASP A 156 5.68 15.45 13.94
C ASP A 156 4.20 15.84 13.86
N LYS A 157 3.43 15.19 12.99
CA LYS A 157 1.98 15.41 12.88
C LYS A 157 1.16 14.67 13.93
N LEU A 158 1.63 13.50 14.37
CA LEU A 158 0.84 12.59 15.22
C LEU A 158 1.17 12.69 16.71
N LYS A 159 2.39 13.11 17.10
CA LYS A 159 2.88 13.07 18.49
C LYS A 159 2.01 13.80 19.53
N ASN A 160 1.24 14.79 19.10
CA ASN A 160 0.34 15.58 19.96
C ASN A 160 -1.16 15.36 19.65
N LYS A 161 -1.50 14.33 18.86
CA LYS A 161 -2.88 14.04 18.46
C LYS A 161 -3.54 13.06 19.47
N PRO A 162 -4.87 12.92 19.46
CA PRO A 162 -5.58 12.01 20.37
C PRO A 162 -5.07 10.58 20.28
N CYS A 163 -5.09 9.85 21.40
CA CYS A 163 -4.63 8.46 21.45
C CYS A 163 -5.44 7.52 20.54
N ARG A 164 -6.70 7.86 20.25
CA ARG A 164 -7.60 7.07 19.40
C ARG A 164 -8.36 7.94 18.42
N TYR A 165 -8.63 7.42 17.23
CA TYR A 165 -9.42 8.08 16.20
C TYR A 165 -10.24 7.06 15.41
N HIS A 166 -11.58 7.07 15.50
CA HIS A 166 -12.47 6.10 14.83
C HIS A 166 -12.03 4.62 14.99
N GLY A 167 -11.57 4.25 16.19
CA GLY A 167 -11.11 2.89 16.50
C GLY A 167 -9.65 2.60 16.14
N LEU A 168 -8.93 3.54 15.52
CA LEU A 168 -7.49 3.45 15.25
C LEU A 168 -6.69 3.73 16.53
N ASP A 169 -5.70 2.88 16.83
CA ASP A 169 -4.74 3.11 17.90
C ASP A 169 -3.59 4.03 17.45
N ILE A 170 -3.79 5.34 17.63
CA ILE A 170 -2.80 6.36 17.26
C ILE A 170 -1.62 6.36 18.23
N GLU A 171 -1.87 6.12 19.52
CA GLU A 171 -0.81 6.05 20.53
C GLU A 171 0.13 4.87 20.26
N GLY A 172 -0.43 3.69 19.98
CA GLY A 172 0.34 2.51 19.59
C GLY A 172 1.15 2.75 18.31
N MET A 173 0.57 3.42 17.32
CA MET A 173 1.26 3.78 16.08
C MET A 173 2.45 4.68 16.37
N VAL A 174 2.25 5.76 17.13
CA VAL A 174 3.31 6.71 17.51
C VAL A 174 4.44 6.00 18.25
N LYS A 175 4.14 5.13 19.23
CA LYS A 175 5.14 4.35 19.96
C LYS A 175 5.97 3.48 19.03
N ARG A 176 5.35 2.81 18.05
CA ARG A 176 6.06 1.99 17.07
C ARG A 176 6.93 2.83 16.13
N MET A 177 6.44 3.99 15.71
CA MET A 177 7.21 4.92 14.89
C MET A 177 8.47 5.40 15.61
N MET A 178 8.37 5.73 16.90
CA MET A 178 9.53 6.12 17.71
C MET A 178 10.58 5.00 17.76
N VAL A 179 10.17 3.75 18.01
CA VAL A 179 11.09 2.59 17.98
C VAL A 179 11.79 2.46 16.62
N ALA A 180 11.06 2.62 15.52
CA ALA A 180 11.61 2.53 14.17
C ALA A 180 12.60 3.66 13.87
N LEU A 181 12.31 4.88 14.31
CA LEU A 181 13.16 6.05 14.11
C LEU A 181 14.43 5.98 14.96
N ASP A 182 14.32 5.56 16.22
CA ASP A 182 15.45 5.43 17.14
C ASP A 182 16.44 4.33 16.68
N SER A 183 15.90 3.19 16.25
CA SER A 183 16.70 2.07 15.71
C SER A 183 17.15 2.28 14.26
N LYS A 184 16.54 3.25 13.55
CA LYS A 184 16.62 3.41 12.09
C LYS A 184 16.27 2.13 11.32
N ASP A 185 15.40 1.30 11.89
CA ASP A 185 14.95 0.06 11.29
C ASP A 185 13.47 0.11 10.93
N ALA A 186 13.18 0.45 9.68
CA ALA A 186 11.83 0.51 9.13
C ALA A 186 11.07 -0.82 9.22
N ARG A 187 11.78 -1.96 9.31
CA ARG A 187 11.16 -3.29 9.37
C ARG A 187 10.40 -3.50 10.68
N THR A 188 10.72 -2.77 11.73
CA THR A 188 9.98 -2.79 13.01
C THR A 188 8.54 -2.27 12.88
N MET A 189 8.25 -1.51 11.82
CA MET A 189 6.88 -1.08 11.48
C MET A 189 6.15 -2.07 10.57
N LEU A 190 6.86 -2.93 9.84
CA LEU A 190 6.21 -3.96 9.04
C LEU A 190 5.43 -4.90 9.97
N GLU A 191 4.32 -5.41 9.46
CA GLU A 191 3.38 -6.27 10.20
C GLU A 191 2.65 -5.59 11.38
N TYR A 192 2.91 -4.31 11.66
CA TYR A 192 2.11 -3.55 12.63
C TYR A 192 0.63 -3.52 12.22
N ARG A 193 -0.26 -3.51 13.21
CA ARG A 193 -1.71 -3.49 13.05
C ARG A 193 -2.28 -2.31 13.83
N LEU A 194 -3.15 -1.56 13.17
CA LEU A 194 -3.96 -0.45 13.67
C LEU A 194 -5.16 -0.89 14.50
#